data_AF-A0A2V7HTR0-F1
#
_entry.id   AF-A0A2V7HTR0-F1
#
_cell.length_a   1.000
_cell.length_b   1.000
_cell.length_c   1.000
_cell.angle_alpha   90.00
_cell.angle_beta   90.00
_cell.angle_gamma   90.00
#
_symmetry.space_group_name_H-M   'P 1'
#
loop_
_entity.id
_entity.type
_entity.pdbx_description
1 polymer ?
#
loop_
_entity_poly.entity_id
_entity_poly.type
_entity_poly.pdbx_seq_one_letter_code
_entity_poly.pdbx_strand_id
1 'polypeptide(L)' 'MSRKKAREFWCAVVSEMVGIRLRRADGFEPERGFFVQCNQTECQYVDENAPPCPLNVGMFAEEIKAVEVARASRNE' A
#
# COMPACT_ATOMS: atom_id res chain seq x y z
N MET A 1 -1.72 0.45 -17.79
CA MET A 1 -1.73 1.01 -16.42
C MET A 1 -2.46 0.02 -15.53
N SER A 2 -1.73 -0.85 -14.82
CA SER A 2 -2.34 -1.80 -13.89
C SER A 2 -3.03 -1.00 -12.78
N ARG A 3 -4.37 -0.96 -12.82
CA ARG A 3 -5.18 -0.33 -11.78
C ARG A 3 -4.80 -1.01 -10.47
N LYS A 4 -4.05 -0.29 -9.63
CA LYS A 4 -3.65 -0.75 -8.30
C LYS A 4 -4.93 -1.22 -7.59
N LYS A 5 -4.99 -2.51 -7.28
CA LYS A 5 -6.25 -3.18 -6.96
C LYS A 5 -6.60 -2.75 -5.54
N ALA A 6 -7.66 -1.95 -5.40
CA ALA A 6 -8.21 -1.70 -4.08
C ALA A 6 -8.70 -3.04 -3.53
N ARG A 7 -8.30 -3.39 -2.32
CA ARG A 7 -8.72 -4.60 -1.60
C ARG A 7 -9.49 -4.16 -0.38
N GLU A 8 -10.50 -4.92 -0.01
CA GLU A 8 -11.19 -4.72 1.26
C GLU A 8 -10.46 -5.51 2.34
N PHE A 9 -10.29 -4.89 3.50
CA PHE A 9 -9.59 -5.46 4.64
C PHE A 9 -10.34 -5.16 5.92
N TRP A 10 -10.49 -6.16 6.79
CA TRP A 10 -11.10 -5.97 8.10
C TRP A 10 -10.09 -5.35 9.07
N CYS A 11 -10.26 -4.08 9.42
CA CYS A 11 -9.38 -3.40 10.37
C CYS A 11 -9.91 -3.59 11.80
N ALA A 12 -9.19 -4.34 12.63
CA ALA A 12 -9.57 -4.56 14.03
C ALA A 12 -9.47 -3.28 14.91
N VAL A 13 -8.70 -2.27 14.49
CA VAL A 13 -8.55 -1.01 15.25
C VAL A 13 -9.84 -0.19 15.24
N VAL A 14 -10.48 -0.10 14.07
CA VAL A 14 -11.76 0.60 13.89
C VAL A 14 -12.95 -0.37 13.84
N SER A 15 -12.69 -1.68 13.85
CA SER A 15 -13.69 -2.75 13.73
C SER A 15 -14.60 -2.63 12.50
N GLU A 16 -14.03 -2.22 11.37
CA GLU A 16 -14.76 -2.01 10.11
C GLU A 16 -14.02 -2.59 8.90
N MET A 17 -14.78 -2.83 7.82
CA MET A 17 -14.23 -3.15 6.50
C MET A 17 -13.70 -1.88 5.85
N VAL A 18 -12.39 -1.79 5.69
CA VAL A 18 -11.71 -0.65 5.11
C VAL A 18 -11.18 -0.99 3.72
N GLY A 19 -11.25 -0.03 2.80
CA GLY A 19 -10.63 -0.15 1.50
C GLY A 19 -9.14 0.18 1.60
N ILE A 20 -8.29 -0.78 1.29
CA ILE A 20 -6.84 -0.61 1.25
C ILE A 20 -6.34 -0.62 -0.18
N ARG A 21 -5.36 0.22 -0.48
CA ARG A 21 -4.71 0.24 -1.79
C ARG A 21 -3.22 0.46 -1.65
N LEU A 22 -2.44 -0.27 -2.43
CA LEU A 22 -1.02 0.01 -2.57
C LEU A 22 -0.86 1.38 -3.26
N ARG A 23 -0.23 2.32 -2.58
CA ARG A 23 0.25 3.56 -3.17
C ARG A 23 1.77 3.51 -3.23
N ARG A 24 2.30 4.30 -4.14
CA ARG A 24 3.73 4.53 -4.24
C ARG A 24 3.92 5.97 -3.78
N ALA A 25 4.95 6.23 -2.99
CA ALA A 25 5.30 7.60 -2.66
C ALA A 25 5.67 8.32 -3.95
N ASP A 26 4.75 9.14 -4.45
CA ASP A 26 5.00 10.07 -5.55
C ASP A 26 5.59 11.33 -4.91
N GLY A 27 6.89 11.29 -4.63
CA GLY A 27 7.62 12.37 -4.00
C GLY A 27 9.11 12.22 -4.24
N PHE A 28 9.81 13.35 -4.32
CA PHE A 28 11.25 13.54 -4.56
C PHE A 28 12.21 12.75 -3.64
N GLU A 29 11.71 11.91 -2.74
CA GLU A 29 12.48 11.10 -1.82
C GLU A 29 12.49 9.65 -2.33
N PRO A 30 13.56 9.22 -3.03
CA PRO A 30 13.63 7.89 -3.65
C PRO A 30 13.54 6.73 -2.64
N GLU A 31 13.67 7.03 -1.35
CA GLU A 31 13.69 6.08 -0.24
C GLU A 31 12.28 5.72 0.28
N ARG A 32 11.24 6.51 -0.04
CA ARG A 32 9.89 6.31 0.52
C ARG A 32 9.09 5.14 -0.08
N GLY A 33 9.65 4.39 -1.02
CA GLY A 33 9.14 3.08 -1.44
C GLY A 33 7.63 3.02 -1.77
N PHE A 34 6.99 1.94 -1.31
CA PHE A 34 5.54 1.73 -1.38
C PHE A 34 4.92 1.89 0.00
N PHE A 35 3.63 2.22 0.07
CA PHE A 35 2.85 2.27 1.31
C PHE A 35 1.41 1.81 1.08
N VAL A 36 0.71 1.41 2.14
CA VAL A 36 -0.69 0.97 2.02
C VAL A 36 -1.60 2.07 2.52
N GLN A 37 -2.34 2.67 1.58
CA GLN A 37 -3.30 3.71 1.89
C GLN A 37 -4.65 3.09 2.27
N CYS A 38 -5.15 3.44 3.45
CA CYS A 38 -6.51 3.16 3.89
C CYS A 38 -7.47 4.23 3.37
N ASN A 39 -8.71 3.86 3.05
CA ASN A 39 -9.78 4.81 2.71
C ASN A 39 -10.36 5.52 3.94
N GLN A 40 -10.07 5.03 5.14
CA GLN A 40 -10.49 5.67 6.40
C GLN A 40 -9.60 6.87 6.68
N THR A 41 -10.15 8.06 6.44
CA THR A 41 -9.47 9.35 6.68
C THR A 41 -9.28 9.65 8.16
N GLU A 42 -10.09 9.02 9.02
CA GLU A 42 -10.03 9.16 10.47
C GLU A 42 -9.00 8.21 11.11
N CYS A 43 -8.36 7.34 10.32
CA CYS A 43 -7.32 6.45 10.83
C CYS A 43 -6.05 7.26 11.12
N GLN A 44 -5.69 7.37 12.40
CA GLN A 44 -4.48 8.07 12.85
C GLN A 44 -3.17 7.52 12.23
N TYR A 45 -3.18 6.28 11.74
CA TYR A 45 -2.01 5.60 11.17
C TYR A 45 -2.07 5.48 9.64
N VAL A 46 -2.98 6.21 8.99
CA VAL A 46 -3.06 6.27 7.53
C VAL A 46 -1.74 6.80 6.98
N ASP A 47 -1.19 6.17 5.94
CA ASP A 47 0.09 6.51 5.29
C ASP A 47 1.36 6.12 6.08
N GLU A 48 1.32 6.02 7.41
CA GLU A 48 2.49 5.64 8.22
C GLU A 48 2.69 4.13 8.32
N ASN A 49 1.62 3.33 8.26
CA ASN A 49 1.68 1.87 8.44
C ASN A 49 2.42 1.42 9.74
N ALA A 50 2.54 2.33 10.72
CA ALA A 50 3.23 2.08 11.96
C ALA A 50 2.36 1.26 12.92
N PRO A 51 2.95 0.37 13.75
CA PRO A 51 2.22 -0.31 14.80
C PRO A 51 1.55 0.71 15.72
N PRO A 52 0.27 0.53 16.12
CA PRO A 52 -0.57 -0.67 16.11
C PRO A 52 -1.39 -0.93 14.82
N CYS A 53 -1.11 -0.27 13.69
CA CYS A 53 -1.86 -0.51 12.46
C CYS A 53 -1.56 -1.91 11.89
N PRO A 54 -2.59 -2.72 11.55
CA PRO A 54 -2.37 -4.03 10.93
C PRO A 54 -1.97 -3.94 9.46
N LEU A 55 -2.00 -2.75 8.86
CA LEU A 55 -1.67 -2.54 7.45
C LEU A 55 -0.16 -2.47 7.28
N ASN A 56 0.38 -3.28 6.38
CA ASN A 56 1.78 -3.19 5.97
C ASN A 56 1.94 -3.48 4.48
N VAL A 57 3.01 -2.98 3.88
CA VAL A 57 3.34 -3.19 2.45
C VAL A 57 3.49 -4.66 2.08
N GLY A 58 3.79 -5.53 3.06
CA GLY A 58 3.84 -6.97 2.87
C GLY A 58 2.52 -7.57 2.39
N MET A 59 1.37 -6.95 2.71
CA MET A 59 0.05 -7.36 2.19
C MET A 59 -0.06 -7.26 0.66
N PHE A 60 0.80 -6.44 0.04
CA PHE A 60 0.89 -6.25 -1.41
C PHE A 60 2.27 -6.63 -1.96
N ALA A 61 3.04 -7.47 -1.24
CA ALA A 61 4.38 -7.89 -1.68
C ALA A 61 4.38 -8.49 -3.09
N GLU A 62 3.34 -9.26 -3.44
CA GLU A 62 3.18 -9.83 -4.79
C GLU A 62 3.01 -8.75 -5.86
N GLU A 63 2.24 -7.70 -5.56
CA GLU A 63 2.00 -6.58 -6.48
C GLU A 63 3.24 -5.70 -6.63
N ILE A 64 3.97 -5.46 -5.54
CA ILE A 64 5.28 -4.80 -5.55
C ILE A 64 6.23 -5.59 -6.45
N LYS A 65 6.38 -6.90 -6.21
CA LYS A 65 7.25 -7.78 -6.99
C LYS A 65 6.87 -7.80 -8.46
N ALA A 66 5.58 -7.87 -8.79
CA ALA A 66 5.10 -7.82 -10.16
C ALA A 66 5.46 -6.50 -10.86
N VAL A 67 5.34 -5.36 -10.15
CA VAL A 67 5.75 -4.04 -10.67
C VAL A 67 7.26 -3.94 -10.86
N GLU A 68 8.05 -4.49 -9.94
CA GLU A 68 9.52 -4.50 -10.05
C GLU A 68 10.01 -5.37 -11.20
N VAL A 69 9.46 -6.58 -11.36
CA VAL A 69 9.75 -7.45 -12.51
C VAL A 69 9.37 -6.77 -13.82
N ALA A 70 8.17 -6.18 -13.90
CA ALA A 70 7.74 -5.46 -15.10
C ALA A 70 8.60 -4.24 -15.44
N ARG A 71 9.30 -3.66 -14.45
CA ARG A 71 10.28 -2.59 -14.66
C ARG A 71 11.62 -3.13 -15.12
N ALA A 72 12.11 -4.20 -14.50
CA ALA A 72 13.33 -4.88 -14.92
C ALA A 72 13.23 -5.33 -16.39
N SER A 73 12.09 -5.92 -16.77
CA SER A 73 11.84 -6.36 -18.15
C SER A 73 11.63 -5.24 -19.17
N ARG A 74 11.56 -3.98 -18.73
CA ARG A 74 11.44 -2.82 -19.62
C ARG A 74 12.78 -2.07 -19.77
N ASN A 75 13.80 -2.46 -19.00
CA ASN A 75 15.14 -1.90 -19.03
C ASN A 75 16.14 -2.80 -19.79
N GLU A 76 15.66 -3.90 -20.39
CA GLU A 76 16.44 -4.76 -21.32
C GLU A 76 16.19 -4.39 -22.79
#